data_AF-A0A7J6Q744-F1
#
_entry.id   AF-A0A7J6Q744-F1
#
_cell.length_a   1.000
_cell.length_b   1.000
_cell.length_c   1.000
_cell.angle_alpha   90.00
_cell.angle_beta   90.00
_cell.angle_gamma   90.00
#
_symmetry.space_group_name_H-M   'P 1'
#
loop_
_entity.id
_entity.type
_entity.pdbx_description
1 polymer ?
#
loop_
_entity_poly.entity_id
_entity_poly.type
_entity_poly.pdbx_seq_one_letter_code
_entity_poly.pdbx_strand_id
1 'polypeptide(L)'
;LKEFEKGLSEHHLALGPDGMTVLSRAITEHNIVAISHLYSNISLSRLGGILDETPAQVEILASNMIAEERLKARIDQLSQYMLFDEFDSDAKSVSGWARNAHPGHLMFDRIRRRAFACCAQGTPLYFDAHSLVVRRAWWSPADTASLMAGYMATVIGSPIAQASVVDGMQMMAGLKRVQVRELRQMLEAITGFDQRNKYIVKDEAGRELFYAVEESNACERNCYPPDCAPWDLHIYVLGPKGLQGDLIHWLTVHRPCTCTCFCANRPVAYVTETSTDQLLGTLHDPYACCDLTFKIKDAAGNDVITGVGGCCQWGMCCPLPCGPCQHIGLQLSDSMNNSEVGKVDKYWMWGDCCPICFKEQDNYWITFGEVENPRWKALLLALGIFMDFRYFTQRNQA
;
A
#
# COMPACT_ATOMS: atom_id res chain seq x y z
N LEU A 1 -4.76 -10.80 -7.79
CA LEU A 1 -4.79 -11.44 -9.13
C LEU A 1 -5.98 -10.98 -9.98
N LYS A 2 -7.23 -11.19 -9.52
CA LYS A 2 -8.48 -10.89 -10.27
C LYS A 2 -8.63 -9.45 -10.80
N GLU A 3 -7.99 -8.46 -10.17
CA GLU A 3 -7.97 -7.07 -10.66
C GLU A 3 -6.94 -6.85 -11.78
N PHE A 4 -5.81 -7.56 -11.74
CA PHE A 4 -4.79 -7.51 -12.79
C PHE A 4 -5.26 -8.23 -14.05
N GLU A 5 -5.99 -9.33 -13.89
CA GLU A 5 -6.59 -10.08 -15.00
C GLU A 5 -7.58 -9.24 -15.82
N LYS A 6 -8.27 -8.27 -15.21
CA LYS A 6 -9.16 -7.35 -15.92
C LYS A 6 -8.42 -6.37 -16.84
N GLY A 7 -7.14 -6.13 -16.60
CA GLY A 7 -6.28 -5.27 -17.42
C GLY A 7 -5.55 -6.00 -18.55
N LEU A 8 -5.69 -7.32 -18.65
CA LEU A 8 -5.04 -8.14 -19.66
C LEU A 8 -5.84 -8.14 -20.96
N SER A 9 -5.14 -8.00 -22.09
CA SER A 9 -5.73 -8.23 -23.40
C SER A 9 -6.24 -9.67 -23.52
N GLU A 10 -7.27 -9.89 -24.34
CA GLU A 10 -7.95 -11.19 -24.50
C GLU A 10 -6.99 -12.37 -24.79
N HIS A 11 -5.90 -12.12 -25.53
CA HIS A 11 -4.87 -13.13 -25.82
C HIS A 11 -4.00 -13.53 -24.62
N HIS A 12 -3.90 -12.70 -23.58
CA HIS A 12 -3.19 -13.01 -22.33
C HIS A 12 -4.08 -13.74 -21.31
N LEU A 13 -5.40 -13.79 -21.56
CA LEU A 13 -6.38 -14.55 -20.79
C LEU A 13 -6.63 -15.95 -21.37
N ALA A 14 -5.84 -16.36 -22.37
CA ALA A 14 -5.91 -17.69 -22.95
C ALA A 14 -5.72 -18.75 -21.85
N LEU A 15 -6.71 -19.62 -21.72
CA LEU A 15 -6.69 -20.73 -20.78
C LEU A 15 -5.81 -21.85 -21.33
N GLY A 16 -4.90 -22.33 -20.51
CA GLY A 16 -4.12 -23.53 -20.77
C GLY A 16 -4.98 -24.80 -20.67
N PRO A 17 -4.40 -25.96 -21.00
CA PRO A 17 -5.06 -27.26 -20.88
C PRO A 17 -5.42 -27.65 -19.44
N ASP A 18 -4.85 -26.95 -18.46
CA ASP A 18 -5.06 -27.06 -17.01
C ASP A 18 -6.14 -26.10 -16.46
N GLY A 19 -6.76 -25.29 -17.32
CA GLY A 19 -7.80 -24.34 -16.94
C GLY A 19 -7.28 -23.07 -16.24
N MET A 20 -5.95 -22.87 -16.18
CA MET A 20 -5.32 -21.65 -15.68
C MET A 20 -4.94 -20.72 -16.82
N THR A 21 -4.92 -19.42 -16.57
CA THR A 21 -4.29 -18.46 -17.50
C THR A 21 -2.77 -18.63 -17.46
N VAL A 22 -2.06 -18.26 -18.54
CA VAL A 22 -0.59 -18.30 -18.58
C VAL A 22 0.04 -17.55 -17.40
N LEU A 23 -0.56 -16.43 -17.00
CA LEU A 23 -0.11 -15.64 -15.85
C LEU A 23 -0.40 -16.31 -14.52
N SER A 24 -1.64 -16.77 -14.31
CA SER A 24 -2.03 -17.48 -13.08
C SER A 24 -1.11 -18.67 -12.85
N ARG A 25 -0.86 -19.47 -13.90
CA ARG A 25 0.08 -20.59 -13.85
C ARG A 25 1.49 -20.16 -13.45
N ALA A 26 2.06 -19.15 -14.09
CA ALA A 26 3.42 -18.69 -13.78
C ALA A 26 3.56 -18.23 -12.31
N ILE A 27 2.53 -17.56 -11.78
CA ILE A 27 2.50 -17.10 -10.39
C ILE A 27 2.37 -18.29 -9.43
N THR A 28 1.46 -19.22 -9.71
CA THR A 28 1.25 -20.41 -8.87
C THR A 28 2.50 -21.29 -8.84
N GLU A 29 3.16 -21.50 -9.98
CA GLU A 29 4.44 -22.22 -10.04
C GLU A 29 5.52 -21.53 -9.21
N HIS A 30 5.67 -20.21 -9.35
CA HIS A 30 6.63 -19.44 -8.55
C HIS A 30 6.36 -19.57 -7.04
N ASN A 31 5.09 -19.51 -6.66
CA ASN A 31 4.68 -19.62 -5.26
C ASN A 31 4.99 -21.01 -4.67
N ILE A 32 4.82 -22.09 -5.45
CA ILE A 32 5.18 -23.44 -4.99
C ILE A 32 6.69 -23.55 -4.71
N VAL A 33 7.54 -22.97 -5.56
CA VAL A 33 8.99 -22.92 -5.30
C VAL A 33 9.29 -22.14 -4.03
N ALA A 34 8.66 -20.97 -3.82
CA ALA A 34 8.87 -20.20 -2.60
C ALA A 34 8.46 -20.97 -1.33
N ILE A 35 7.35 -21.70 -1.39
CA ILE A 35 6.87 -22.56 -0.29
C ILE A 35 7.83 -23.72 0.00
N SER A 36 8.51 -24.25 -1.03
CA SER A 36 9.52 -25.32 -0.85
C SER A 36 10.71 -24.93 0.03
N HIS A 37 10.99 -23.63 0.14
CA HIS A 37 12.04 -23.12 1.03
C HIS A 37 11.58 -22.87 2.47
N LEU A 38 10.26 -22.91 2.71
CA LEU A 38 9.65 -22.57 4.00
C LEU A 38 9.16 -23.79 4.77
N TYR A 39 8.85 -24.85 4.05
CA TYR A 39 8.28 -26.07 4.62
C TYR A 39 9.12 -27.27 4.18
N SER A 40 9.48 -28.15 5.12
CA SER A 40 9.99 -29.48 4.76
C SER A 40 8.85 -30.38 4.25
N ASN A 41 7.61 -30.16 4.73
CA ASN A 41 6.41 -30.82 4.20
C ASN A 41 5.14 -29.96 4.39
N ILE A 42 4.16 -30.14 3.52
CA ILE A 42 2.85 -29.47 3.58
C ILE A 42 1.75 -30.35 3.00
N SER A 43 0.52 -30.31 3.55
CA SER A 43 -0.61 -31.01 2.95
C SER A 43 -1.09 -30.32 1.66
N LEU A 44 -1.49 -31.09 0.66
CA LEU A 44 -2.00 -30.56 -0.61
C LEU A 44 -3.24 -29.67 -0.42
N SER A 45 -4.09 -30.01 0.56
CA SER A 45 -5.24 -29.19 0.95
C SER A 45 -4.86 -27.81 1.48
N ARG A 46 -3.81 -27.74 2.30
CA ARG A 46 -3.33 -26.49 2.88
C ARG A 46 -2.57 -25.66 1.84
N LEU A 47 -1.79 -26.33 1.00
CA LEU A 47 -1.09 -25.70 -0.13
C LEU A 47 -2.09 -25.08 -1.11
N GLY A 48 -3.17 -25.79 -1.46
CA GLY A 48 -4.26 -25.25 -2.27
C GLY A 48 -4.92 -24.02 -1.64
N GLY A 49 -5.19 -24.04 -0.34
CA GLY A 49 -5.75 -22.88 0.37
C GLY A 49 -4.83 -21.65 0.39
N ILE A 50 -3.50 -21.82 0.31
CA ILE A 50 -2.54 -20.71 0.21
C ILE A 50 -2.49 -20.17 -1.22
N LEU A 51 -2.64 -21.05 -2.21
CA LEU A 51 -2.52 -20.71 -3.63
C LEU A 51 -3.84 -20.27 -4.27
N ASP A 52 -4.96 -20.35 -3.55
CA ASP A 52 -6.33 -20.15 -4.08
C ASP A 52 -6.68 -21.17 -5.20
N GLU A 53 -6.14 -22.40 -5.08
CA GLU A 53 -6.28 -23.48 -6.07
C GLU A 53 -6.80 -24.79 -5.43
N THR A 54 -7.39 -25.67 -6.24
CA THR A 54 -7.85 -26.97 -5.74
C THR A 54 -6.66 -27.91 -5.47
N PRO A 55 -6.79 -28.86 -4.51
CA PRO A 55 -5.70 -29.80 -4.20
C PRO A 55 -5.27 -30.62 -5.43
N ALA A 56 -6.22 -31.00 -6.28
CA ALA A 56 -5.97 -31.73 -7.52
C ALA A 56 -5.18 -30.90 -8.54
N GLN A 57 -5.47 -29.61 -8.68
CA GLN A 57 -4.72 -28.72 -9.57
C GLN A 57 -3.29 -28.50 -9.07
N VAL A 58 -3.12 -28.28 -7.76
CA VAL A 58 -1.81 -28.14 -7.13
C VAL A 58 -0.95 -29.38 -7.33
N GLU A 59 -1.54 -30.57 -7.20
CA GLU A 59 -0.87 -31.84 -7.42
C GLU A 59 -0.35 -31.97 -8.85
N ILE A 60 -1.21 -31.71 -9.84
CA ILE A 60 -0.85 -31.77 -11.27
C ILE A 60 0.27 -30.75 -11.57
N LEU A 61 0.12 -29.53 -11.07
CA LEU A 61 1.08 -28.46 -11.31
C LEU A 61 2.46 -28.78 -10.69
N ALA A 62 2.47 -29.22 -9.44
CA ALA A 62 3.69 -29.61 -8.74
C ALA A 62 4.34 -30.83 -9.40
N SER A 63 3.56 -31.81 -9.87
CA SER A 63 4.06 -32.97 -10.60
C SER A 63 4.82 -32.55 -11.88
N ASN A 64 4.28 -31.60 -12.64
CA ASN A 64 4.96 -31.06 -13.81
C ASN A 64 6.27 -30.34 -13.44
N MET A 65 6.25 -29.53 -12.39
CA MET A 65 7.46 -28.82 -11.94
C MET A 65 8.56 -29.76 -11.44
N ILE A 66 8.19 -30.88 -10.81
CA ILE A 66 9.12 -31.93 -10.39
C ILE A 66 9.68 -32.65 -11.63
N ALA A 67 8.82 -33.01 -12.58
CA ALA A 67 9.23 -33.67 -13.83
C ALA A 67 10.16 -32.79 -14.69
N GLU A 68 9.97 -31.46 -14.64
CA GLU A 68 10.82 -30.47 -15.31
C GLU A 68 12.08 -30.11 -14.51
N GLU A 69 12.34 -30.78 -13.38
CA GLU A 69 13.49 -30.54 -12.49
C GLU A 69 13.61 -29.12 -11.91
N ARG A 70 12.52 -28.33 -11.97
CA ARG A 70 12.47 -26.97 -11.42
C ARG A 70 12.03 -26.93 -9.96
N LEU A 71 11.50 -28.04 -9.43
CA LEU A 71 11.08 -28.19 -8.04
C LEU A 71 11.65 -29.51 -7.48
N LYS A 72 12.47 -29.40 -6.42
CA LYS A 72 12.99 -30.57 -5.70
C LYS A 72 12.00 -31.00 -4.61
N ALA A 73 11.05 -31.82 -5.00
CA ALA A 73 10.00 -32.30 -4.11
C ALA A 73 9.54 -33.71 -4.49
N ARG A 74 8.81 -34.35 -3.58
CA ARG A 74 8.09 -35.61 -3.77
C ARG A 74 6.65 -35.44 -3.33
N ILE A 75 5.73 -36.06 -4.05
CA ILE A 75 4.30 -36.03 -3.74
C ILE A 75 3.93 -37.41 -3.19
N ASP A 76 3.40 -37.44 -1.96
CA ASP A 76 2.76 -38.63 -1.39
C ASP A 76 1.24 -38.54 -1.61
N GLN A 77 0.78 -39.28 -2.61
CA GLN A 77 -0.62 -39.31 -3.02
C GLN A 77 -1.52 -40.01 -1.99
N LEU A 78 -1.00 -40.93 -1.18
CA LEU A 78 -1.80 -41.65 -0.18
C LEU A 78 -2.08 -40.78 1.04
N SER A 79 -1.04 -40.09 1.54
CA SER A 79 -1.18 -39.19 2.69
C SER A 79 -1.64 -37.78 2.30
N GLN A 80 -1.63 -37.43 1.01
CA GLN A 80 -1.95 -36.10 0.48
C GLN A 80 -0.99 -35.01 1.00
N TYR A 81 0.30 -35.34 1.06
CA TYR A 81 1.39 -34.43 1.44
C TYR A 81 2.39 -34.23 0.30
N MET A 82 2.93 -33.02 0.24
CA MET A 82 4.11 -32.67 -0.54
C MET A 82 5.30 -32.57 0.41
N LEU A 83 6.36 -33.29 0.07
CA LEU A 83 7.63 -33.38 0.79
C LEU A 83 8.68 -32.64 -0.02
N PHE A 84 9.36 -31.67 0.57
CA PHE A 84 10.43 -30.94 -0.09
C PHE A 84 11.78 -31.51 0.35
N ASP A 85 12.67 -31.76 -0.61
CA ASP A 85 14.00 -32.30 -0.28
C ASP A 85 14.84 -31.16 0.34
N GLU A 86 15.29 -31.32 1.59
CA GLU A 86 16.19 -30.36 2.25
C GLU A 86 17.54 -30.30 1.50
N PHE A 87 18.02 -29.08 1.23
CA PHE A 87 19.32 -28.87 0.61
C PHE A 87 20.43 -29.32 1.57
N ASP A 88 21.28 -30.23 1.07
CA ASP A 88 22.50 -30.69 1.73
C ASP A 88 23.34 -29.49 2.20
N SER A 89 23.74 -29.57 3.45
CA SER A 89 24.44 -28.52 4.19
C SER A 89 25.90 -28.46 3.80
N ASP A 90 26.24 -28.05 2.58
CA ASP A 90 27.62 -27.79 2.17
C ASP A 90 27.70 -26.82 0.97
N ALA A 91 27.68 -25.51 1.27
CA ALA A 91 28.49 -24.47 0.63
C ALA A 91 28.03 -23.06 1.04
N LYS A 92 28.69 -22.50 2.05
CA LYS A 92 28.88 -21.04 2.12
C LYS A 92 29.65 -20.59 0.88
N SER A 93 28.98 -19.96 -0.07
CA SER A 93 29.60 -19.16 -1.13
C SER A 93 28.59 -18.18 -1.71
N VAL A 94 28.69 -16.93 -1.27
CA VAL A 94 27.96 -15.75 -1.77
C VAL A 94 28.43 -15.36 -3.19
N SER A 95 28.83 -16.33 -4.03
CA SER A 95 29.36 -16.09 -5.39
C SER A 95 28.64 -16.87 -6.50
N GLY A 96 27.58 -17.61 -6.17
CA GLY A 96 26.73 -18.34 -7.12
C GLY A 96 25.47 -17.58 -7.56
N TRP A 97 24.89 -16.76 -6.68
CA TRP A 97 23.61 -16.06 -6.92
C TRP A 97 23.68 -15.00 -8.03
N ALA A 98 24.86 -14.44 -8.30
CA ALA A 98 25.04 -13.40 -9.33
C ALA A 98 24.99 -13.93 -10.78
N ARG A 99 24.92 -15.25 -11.03
CA ARG A 99 25.05 -15.80 -12.40
C ARG A 99 23.79 -16.36 -13.02
N ASN A 100 22.77 -16.77 -12.25
CA ASN A 100 21.65 -17.55 -12.80
C ASN A 100 20.27 -16.86 -12.74
N ALA A 101 20.16 -15.61 -12.29
CA ALA A 101 18.93 -14.80 -12.34
C ALA A 101 18.68 -14.13 -13.73
N HIS A 102 19.30 -14.64 -14.80
CA HIS A 102 19.49 -13.91 -16.06
C HIS A 102 18.60 -14.23 -17.28
N PRO A 103 17.43 -14.92 -17.21
CA PRO A 103 16.49 -14.88 -18.34
C PRO A 103 15.34 -13.87 -18.16
N GLY A 104 14.81 -13.70 -16.94
CA GLY A 104 13.67 -12.80 -16.68
C GLY A 104 14.04 -11.31 -16.71
N HIS A 105 15.24 -10.97 -16.21
CA HIS A 105 15.71 -9.58 -16.16
C HIS A 105 15.86 -8.92 -17.53
N LEU A 106 16.21 -9.68 -18.58
CA LEU A 106 16.53 -9.14 -19.91
C LEU A 106 15.30 -8.77 -20.75
N MET A 107 14.17 -9.45 -20.54
CA MET A 107 12.94 -9.12 -21.28
C MET A 107 12.33 -7.81 -20.76
N PHE A 108 12.42 -7.57 -19.44
CA PHE A 108 11.92 -6.36 -18.79
C PHE A 108 12.88 -5.19 -18.86
N ASP A 109 14.20 -5.42 -18.97
CA ASP A 109 15.17 -4.35 -19.25
C ASP A 109 14.90 -3.64 -20.59
N ARG A 110 14.32 -4.35 -21.58
CA ARG A 110 13.88 -3.75 -22.85
C ARG A 110 12.65 -2.86 -22.70
N ILE A 111 11.73 -3.20 -21.78
CA ILE A 111 10.57 -2.35 -21.45
C ILE A 111 11.04 -1.13 -20.64
N ARG A 112 11.92 -1.35 -19.66
CA ARG A 112 12.54 -0.32 -18.80
C ARG A 112 13.32 0.72 -19.61
N ARG A 113 14.09 0.29 -20.62
CA ARG A 113 14.83 1.19 -21.53
C ARG A 113 13.92 1.92 -22.53
N ARG A 114 12.79 1.32 -22.95
CA ARG A 114 11.82 1.97 -23.84
C ARG A 114 10.98 3.04 -23.14
N ALA A 115 10.59 2.82 -21.87
CA ALA A 115 9.92 3.84 -21.07
C ALA A 115 10.81 5.06 -20.82
N PHE A 116 12.12 4.84 -20.62
CA PHE A 116 13.13 5.92 -20.49
C PHE A 116 13.27 6.78 -21.75
N ALA A 117 13.00 6.24 -22.94
CA ALA A 117 13.08 7.01 -24.19
C ALA A 117 11.92 8.01 -24.36
N CYS A 118 10.76 7.78 -23.71
CA CYS A 118 9.61 8.69 -23.79
C CYS A 118 9.77 9.93 -22.89
N CYS A 119 10.42 9.82 -21.72
CA CYS A 119 10.61 10.98 -20.84
C CYS A 119 11.79 11.89 -21.25
N ALA A 120 12.77 11.38 -22.01
CA ALA A 120 13.91 12.16 -22.46
C ALA A 120 13.60 13.04 -23.70
N GLN A 121 12.50 12.77 -24.40
CA GLN A 121 12.06 13.57 -25.55
C GLN A 121 10.87 14.40 -25.09
N GLY A 122 11.13 15.66 -24.73
CA GLY A 122 10.12 16.63 -24.27
C GLY A 122 9.06 16.95 -25.33
N THR A 123 8.15 16.02 -25.58
CA THR A 123 6.91 16.27 -26.32
C THR A 123 5.75 16.33 -25.34
N PRO A 124 5.00 17.44 -25.27
CA PRO A 124 3.81 17.52 -24.45
C PRO A 124 2.71 16.71 -25.14
N LEU A 125 2.34 15.56 -24.59
CA LEU A 125 1.07 14.93 -24.94
C LEU A 125 -0.03 15.57 -24.09
N TYR A 126 -0.54 16.66 -24.63
CA TYR A 126 -1.88 17.16 -24.36
C TYR A 126 -2.87 16.04 -24.74
N PHE A 127 -3.42 15.33 -23.75
CA PHE A 127 -4.59 14.48 -24.00
C PHE A 127 -5.82 15.39 -23.95
N ASP A 128 -6.13 15.94 -25.12
CA ASP A 128 -7.36 16.64 -25.42
C ASP A 128 -8.50 15.61 -25.49
N ALA A 129 -9.28 15.48 -24.42
CA ALA A 129 -10.43 14.59 -24.34
C ALA A 129 -11.65 15.21 -25.04
N HIS A 130 -11.54 15.56 -26.32
CA HIS A 130 -12.68 16.03 -27.13
C HIS A 130 -12.55 15.55 -28.58
N SER A 131 -13.04 14.33 -28.87
CA SER A 131 -13.69 13.99 -30.15
C SER A 131 -14.02 12.50 -30.23
N LEU A 132 -15.14 12.08 -29.63
CA LEU A 132 -15.92 10.97 -30.17
C LEU A 132 -17.39 11.37 -30.17
N VAL A 133 -17.75 11.96 -31.31
CA VAL A 133 -19.11 12.17 -31.75
C VAL A 133 -19.75 10.79 -31.94
N VAL A 134 -20.62 10.40 -31.02
CA VAL A 134 -21.66 9.39 -31.30
C VAL A 134 -22.99 10.15 -31.39
N ARG A 135 -23.44 10.38 -32.62
CA ARG A 135 -24.76 10.93 -32.90
C ARG A 135 -25.82 9.82 -32.80
N ARG A 136 -26.79 10.08 -31.90
CA ARG A 136 -28.24 9.80 -31.96
C ARG A 136 -28.74 8.36 -31.94
N ALA A 137 -29.41 8.03 -30.83
CA ALA A 137 -30.77 7.48 -30.89
C ALA A 137 -31.69 8.35 -30.01
N TRP A 138 -32.88 8.61 -30.51
CA TRP A 138 -33.82 9.64 -30.10
C TRP A 138 -34.77 9.14 -29.01
N TRP A 139 -34.97 9.92 -27.94
CA TRP A 139 -36.26 10.03 -27.25
C TRP A 139 -36.43 11.49 -26.77
N SER A 140 -37.55 12.13 -27.15
CA SER A 140 -37.89 13.51 -26.81
C SER A 140 -38.52 13.63 -25.42
N PRO A 141 -38.39 14.78 -24.73
CA PRO A 141 -39.04 15.03 -23.46
C PRO A 141 -40.44 15.62 -23.67
N ALA A 142 -41.47 14.79 -23.51
CA ALA A 142 -42.84 15.19 -23.22
C ALA A 142 -43.57 13.98 -22.65
N ASP A 143 -44.41 14.22 -21.66
CA ASP A 143 -45.29 13.26 -20.99
C ASP A 143 -44.53 12.36 -19.98
N THR A 144 -44.71 12.41 -18.67
CA THR A 144 -45.91 12.72 -17.89
C THR A 144 -45.51 13.18 -16.48
N ALA A 145 -45.79 14.44 -16.20
CA ALA A 145 -46.12 14.88 -14.85
C ALA A 145 -47.47 14.26 -14.48
N SER A 146 -47.46 13.07 -13.89
CA SER A 146 -48.59 12.50 -13.14
C SER A 146 -48.14 11.16 -12.55
N LEU A 147 -47.70 11.18 -11.29
CA LEU A 147 -47.53 10.03 -10.38
C LEU A 147 -46.96 10.44 -9.00
N MET A 148 -46.71 11.73 -8.76
CA MET A 148 -46.25 12.29 -7.48
C MET A 148 -47.41 12.79 -6.57
N ALA A 149 -48.59 12.19 -6.65
CA ALA A 149 -49.71 12.56 -5.79
C ALA A 149 -50.51 11.33 -5.38
N GLY A 150 -50.12 10.73 -4.25
CA GLY A 150 -50.95 9.72 -3.59
C GLY A 150 -50.16 8.64 -2.89
N TYR A 151 -49.39 8.98 -1.87
CA TYR A 151 -49.13 8.13 -0.69
C TYR A 151 -48.50 8.99 0.41
N MET A 152 -49.24 10.02 0.83
CA MET A 152 -48.99 10.75 2.08
C MET A 152 -50.15 10.42 3.03
N ALA A 153 -50.05 9.29 3.73
CA ALA A 153 -50.82 9.06 4.94
C ALA A 153 -50.17 7.96 5.79
N THR A 154 -49.72 8.38 6.98
CA THR A 154 -49.53 7.57 8.19
C THR A 154 -48.53 6.41 8.15
N VAL A 155 -47.27 6.74 8.41
CA VAL A 155 -46.53 6.08 9.50
C VAL A 155 -45.87 7.19 10.29
N ILE A 156 -46.40 7.49 11.48
CA ILE A 156 -45.67 8.25 12.50
C ILE A 156 -44.57 7.29 12.97
N GLY A 157 -43.48 7.26 12.21
CA GLY A 157 -42.25 6.61 12.62
C GLY A 157 -41.72 7.38 13.81
N SER A 158 -41.50 6.69 14.92
CA SER A 158 -40.63 7.15 16.00
C SER A 158 -39.35 7.76 15.38
N PRO A 159 -38.74 8.79 15.99
CA PRO A 159 -37.47 9.28 15.49
C PRO A 159 -36.53 8.09 15.44
N ILE A 160 -36.18 7.65 14.23
CA ILE A 160 -35.04 6.78 14.01
C ILE A 160 -33.91 7.56 14.64
N ALA A 161 -33.41 7.09 15.78
CA ALA A 161 -32.22 7.63 16.38
C ALA A 161 -31.19 7.67 15.25
N GLN A 162 -30.84 8.89 14.81
CA GLN A 162 -29.74 9.08 13.89
C GLN A 162 -28.56 8.39 14.56
N ALA A 163 -28.15 7.23 14.04
CA ALA A 163 -26.89 6.65 14.41
C ALA A 163 -25.89 7.79 14.19
N SER A 164 -25.26 8.25 15.28
CA SER A 164 -24.30 9.34 15.24
C SER A 164 -23.30 9.01 14.15
N VAL A 165 -23.33 9.73 13.03
CA VAL A 165 -22.33 9.59 11.98
C VAL A 165 -21.01 9.83 12.67
N VAL A 166 -20.19 8.79 12.77
CA VAL A 166 -18.91 8.88 13.45
C VAL A 166 -18.03 9.75 12.57
N ASP A 167 -17.91 11.02 12.95
CA ASP A 167 -17.12 12.00 12.23
C ASP A 167 -15.64 11.85 12.63
N GLY A 168 -14.81 11.45 11.69
CA GLY A 168 -13.38 11.31 11.89
C GLY A 168 -12.72 12.62 12.34
N MET A 169 -13.21 13.78 11.87
CA MET A 169 -12.68 15.09 12.26
C MET A 169 -12.92 15.35 13.76
N GLN A 170 -14.12 15.04 14.24
CA GLN A 170 -14.47 15.16 15.64
C GLN A 170 -13.67 14.17 16.52
N MET A 171 -13.39 12.97 16.01
CA MET A 171 -12.52 12.02 16.72
C MET A 171 -11.13 12.61 16.92
N MET A 172 -10.53 13.22 15.89
CA MET A 172 -9.19 13.82 15.98
C MET A 172 -9.09 14.90 17.05
N ALA A 173 -10.14 15.71 17.25
CA ALA A 173 -10.14 16.78 18.24
C ALA A 173 -9.75 16.29 19.64
N GLY A 174 -10.28 15.13 20.06
CA GLY A 174 -10.05 14.55 21.38
C GLY A 174 -8.75 13.74 21.53
N LEU A 175 -8.02 13.47 20.45
CA LEU A 175 -6.83 12.61 20.51
C LEU A 175 -5.59 13.39 20.93
N LYS A 176 -4.84 12.84 21.88
CA LYS A 176 -3.52 13.35 22.31
C LYS A 176 -2.38 12.73 21.52
N ARG A 177 -2.50 11.43 21.23
CA ARG A 177 -1.57 10.67 20.39
C ARG A 177 -2.29 9.53 19.70
N VAL A 178 -1.70 9.05 18.62
CA VAL A 178 -2.12 7.83 17.92
C VAL A 178 -0.91 6.95 17.62
N GLN A 179 -1.15 5.65 17.60
CA GLN A 179 -0.22 4.66 17.08
C GLN A 179 -0.65 4.27 15.68
N VAL A 180 0.27 4.35 14.72
CA VAL A 180 0.05 3.79 13.39
C VAL A 180 0.85 2.51 13.28
N ARG A 181 0.18 1.45 12.82
CA ARG A 181 0.76 0.13 12.63
C ARG A 181 0.48 -0.35 11.22
N GLU A 182 1.55 -0.66 10.49
CA GLU A 182 1.45 -1.31 9.18
C GLU A 182 0.93 -2.75 9.35
N LEU A 183 0.06 -3.19 8.43
CA LEU A 183 -0.45 -4.54 8.30
C LEU A 183 0.21 -5.18 7.06
N ARG A 184 1.39 -5.78 7.25
CA ARG A 184 2.08 -6.49 6.17
C ARG A 184 1.33 -7.76 5.81
N GLN A 185 1.36 -8.11 4.54
CA GLN A 185 0.94 -9.42 4.10
C GLN A 185 2.19 -10.28 3.95
N MET A 186 2.28 -11.36 4.75
CA MET A 186 3.43 -12.28 4.81
C MET A 186 3.88 -12.77 3.42
N LEU A 187 3.00 -12.72 2.42
CA LEU A 187 3.26 -13.08 1.04
C LEU A 187 4.17 -12.08 0.28
N GLU A 188 4.18 -10.79 0.63
CA GLU A 188 5.10 -9.77 0.04
C GLU A 188 6.55 -10.07 0.37
N ALA A 189 6.83 -10.39 1.64
CA ALA A 189 8.18 -10.71 2.14
C ALA A 189 8.79 -11.97 1.50
N ILE A 190 7.94 -12.83 0.93
CA ILE A 190 8.33 -14.11 0.32
C ILE A 190 8.45 -13.98 -1.21
N THR A 191 7.57 -13.21 -1.85
CA THR A 191 7.48 -13.14 -3.32
C THR A 191 8.22 -11.95 -3.93
N GLY A 192 8.54 -10.92 -3.14
CA GLY A 192 9.12 -9.67 -3.64
C GLY A 192 8.17 -8.85 -4.54
N PHE A 193 6.90 -9.26 -4.63
CA PHE A 193 5.84 -8.53 -5.33
C PHE A 193 5.11 -7.62 -4.35
N ASP A 194 5.16 -6.31 -4.63
CA ASP A 194 4.57 -5.25 -3.83
C ASP A 194 3.03 -5.29 -3.87
N GLN A 195 2.39 -5.60 -2.75
CA GLN A 195 0.94 -5.50 -2.59
C GLN A 195 0.58 -4.09 -2.09
N ARG A 196 -0.70 -3.91 -1.76
CA ARG A 196 -1.23 -2.63 -1.29
C ARG A 196 -0.85 -2.46 0.18
N ASN A 197 -0.18 -1.36 0.52
CA ASN A 197 0.11 -1.01 1.90
C ASN A 197 -1.20 -0.79 2.68
N LYS A 198 -1.25 -1.31 3.89
CA LYS A 198 -2.43 -1.28 4.78
C LYS A 198 -1.97 -0.88 6.17
N TYR A 199 -2.75 -0.03 6.83
CA TYR A 199 -2.41 0.49 8.15
C TYR A 199 -3.63 0.48 9.06
N ILE A 200 -3.40 0.16 10.33
CA ILE A 200 -4.37 0.33 11.40
C ILE A 200 -3.90 1.44 12.33
N VAL A 201 -4.78 2.39 12.62
CA VAL A 201 -4.49 3.51 13.50
C VAL A 201 -5.23 3.28 14.81
N LYS A 202 -4.48 3.30 15.91
CA LYS A 202 -4.98 3.02 17.26
C LYS A 202 -4.80 4.22 18.16
N ASP A 203 -5.69 4.35 19.15
CA ASP A 203 -5.50 5.28 20.24
C ASP A 203 -4.50 4.75 21.28
N GLU A 204 -4.24 5.56 22.31
CA GLU A 204 -3.39 5.18 23.44
C GLU A 204 -3.90 3.98 24.24
N ALA A 205 -5.22 3.74 24.24
CA ALA A 205 -5.82 2.58 24.88
C ALA A 205 -5.78 1.32 23.99
N GLY A 206 -5.22 1.40 22.78
CA GLY A 206 -5.13 0.32 21.81
C GLY A 206 -6.41 0.08 21.00
N ARG A 207 -7.41 0.96 21.10
CA ARG A 207 -8.65 0.87 20.31
C ARG A 207 -8.37 1.29 18.88
N GLU A 208 -8.86 0.51 17.92
CA GLU A 208 -8.72 0.78 16.49
C GLU A 208 -9.70 1.88 16.08
N LEU A 209 -9.16 2.99 15.58
CA LEU A 209 -9.93 4.19 15.21
C LEU A 209 -10.07 4.35 13.71
N PHE A 210 -8.97 4.13 12.98
CA PHE A 210 -8.93 4.33 11.53
C PHE A 210 -8.23 3.17 10.84
N TYR A 211 -8.61 2.94 9.60
CA TYR A 211 -7.97 1.99 8.71
C TYR A 211 -7.54 2.73 7.45
N ALA A 212 -6.27 2.64 7.07
CA ALA A 212 -5.77 3.22 5.83
C ALA A 212 -5.34 2.12 4.86
N VAL A 213 -5.70 2.26 3.59
CA VAL A 213 -5.35 1.29 2.55
C VAL A 213 -4.94 2.03 1.29
N GLU A 214 -3.82 1.60 0.73
CA GLU A 214 -3.31 2.06 -0.55
C GLU A 214 -4.16 1.50 -1.69
N GLU A 215 -4.51 2.33 -2.65
CA GLU A 215 -5.21 1.95 -3.87
C GLU A 215 -4.37 2.25 -5.12
N SER A 216 -3.11 1.81 -5.13
CA SER A 216 -2.29 1.87 -6.36
C SER A 216 -2.44 0.58 -7.17
N ASN A 217 -2.36 0.68 -8.49
CA ASN A 217 -2.26 -0.49 -9.36
C ASN A 217 -0.82 -1.02 -9.45
N ALA A 218 -0.64 -2.19 -10.06
CA ALA A 218 0.67 -2.84 -10.15
C ALA A 218 1.70 -2.02 -10.95
N CYS A 219 1.29 -1.22 -11.95
CA CYS A 219 2.23 -0.43 -12.73
C CYS A 219 2.63 0.86 -12.00
N GLU A 220 1.71 1.50 -11.29
CA GLU A 220 2.02 2.62 -10.38
C GLU A 220 3.06 2.20 -9.34
N ARG A 221 2.95 0.97 -8.82
CA ARG A 221 3.95 0.41 -7.89
C ARG A 221 5.26 -0.02 -8.56
N ASN A 222 5.26 -0.61 -9.77
CA ASN A 222 6.45 -1.32 -10.28
C ASN A 222 7.12 -0.67 -11.51
N CYS A 223 6.44 0.26 -12.19
CA CYS A 223 6.93 0.88 -13.43
C CYS A 223 7.72 2.18 -13.20
N TYR A 224 7.63 2.76 -12.00
CA TYR A 224 8.30 4.02 -11.63
C TYR A 224 9.40 3.78 -10.59
N PRO A 225 10.46 4.60 -10.55
CA PRO A 225 11.31 4.70 -9.37
C PRO A 225 10.44 4.99 -8.14
N PRO A 226 10.76 4.43 -6.95
CA PRO A 226 9.94 4.63 -5.74
C PRO A 226 9.68 6.11 -5.42
N ASP A 227 10.70 6.95 -5.62
CA ASP A 227 10.61 8.40 -5.44
C ASP A 227 9.72 9.12 -6.45
N CYS A 228 9.32 8.47 -7.54
CA CYS A 228 8.49 9.05 -8.59
C CYS A 228 7.09 8.45 -8.67
N ALA A 229 6.88 7.28 -8.06
CA ALA A 229 5.63 6.52 -8.16
C ALA A 229 4.43 7.33 -7.63
N PRO A 230 3.34 7.47 -8.41
CA PRO A 230 2.07 7.94 -7.87
C PRO A 230 1.48 6.90 -6.93
N TRP A 231 0.65 7.35 -5.99
CA TRP A 231 -0.17 6.46 -5.17
C TRP A 231 -1.36 7.20 -4.58
N ASP A 232 -2.41 6.44 -4.30
CA ASP A 232 -3.61 6.89 -3.60
C ASP A 232 -3.75 6.11 -2.30
N LEU A 233 -4.09 6.80 -1.21
CA LEU A 233 -4.34 6.22 0.09
C LEU A 233 -5.69 6.68 0.61
N HIS A 234 -6.55 5.73 0.94
CA HIS A 234 -7.87 5.99 1.51
C HIS A 234 -7.90 5.66 2.99
N ILE A 235 -8.33 6.61 3.82
CA ILE A 235 -8.45 6.48 5.26
C ILE A 235 -9.92 6.39 5.63
N TYR A 236 -10.26 5.33 6.35
CA TYR A 236 -11.60 4.97 6.78
C TYR A 236 -11.72 5.12 8.29
N VAL A 237 -12.85 5.63 8.76
CA VAL A 237 -13.24 5.59 10.17
C VAL A 237 -13.79 4.22 10.51
N LEU A 238 -13.31 3.65 11.62
CA LEU A 238 -13.75 2.36 12.13
C LEU A 238 -14.84 2.53 13.17
N GLY A 239 -15.94 1.81 12.98
CA GLY A 239 -16.98 1.68 13.99
C GLY A 239 -16.57 0.75 15.15
N PRO A 240 -17.47 0.52 16.12
CA PRO A 240 -17.21 -0.33 17.30
C PRO A 240 -16.84 -1.78 16.99
N LYS A 241 -17.19 -2.27 15.79
CA LYS A 241 -16.86 -3.63 15.32
C LYS A 241 -15.51 -3.70 14.59
N GLY A 242 -14.74 -2.61 14.55
CA GLY A 242 -13.45 -2.53 13.86
C GLY A 242 -13.59 -2.85 12.37
N LEU A 243 -12.60 -3.57 11.82
CA LEU A 243 -12.53 -3.97 10.41
C LEU A 243 -13.66 -4.92 9.95
N GLN A 244 -14.41 -5.51 10.88
CA GLN A 244 -15.55 -6.38 10.57
C GLN A 244 -16.86 -5.61 10.43
N GLY A 245 -16.86 -4.32 10.75
CA GLY A 245 -18.01 -3.42 10.64
C GLY A 245 -17.98 -2.56 9.38
N ASP A 246 -18.86 -1.57 9.37
CA ASP A 246 -18.93 -0.58 8.30
C ASP A 246 -17.68 0.30 8.30
N LEU A 247 -17.09 0.46 7.12
CA LEU A 247 -15.96 1.34 6.87
C LEU A 247 -16.48 2.64 6.25
N ILE A 248 -16.35 3.74 6.98
CA ILE A 248 -16.76 5.06 6.48
C ILE A 248 -15.54 5.74 5.88
N HIS A 249 -15.51 5.90 4.56
CA HIS A 249 -14.41 6.58 3.87
C HIS A 249 -14.37 8.06 4.29
N TRP A 250 -13.27 8.50 4.89
CA TRP A 250 -13.13 9.82 5.48
C TRP A 250 -12.12 10.71 4.75
N LEU A 251 -10.88 10.26 4.56
CA LEU A 251 -9.85 11.05 3.86
C LEU A 251 -9.29 10.30 2.67
N THR A 252 -8.97 11.06 1.62
CA THR A 252 -8.16 10.60 0.49
C THR A 252 -6.86 11.38 0.45
N VAL A 253 -5.75 10.66 0.43
CA VAL A 253 -4.41 11.21 0.22
C VAL A 253 -3.96 10.83 -1.17
N HIS A 254 -3.93 11.81 -2.07
CA HIS A 254 -3.49 11.65 -3.44
C HIS A 254 -2.05 12.15 -3.59
N ARG A 255 -1.16 11.30 -4.08
CA ARG A 255 0.19 11.69 -4.46
C ARG A 255 0.37 11.48 -5.98
N PRO A 256 0.50 12.55 -6.78
CA PRO A 256 0.76 12.41 -8.21
C PRO A 256 2.17 11.91 -8.49
N CYS A 257 2.37 11.44 -9.72
CA CYS A 257 3.69 11.04 -10.21
C CYS A 257 4.59 12.27 -10.31
N THR A 258 5.74 12.25 -9.64
CA THR A 258 6.69 13.37 -9.63
C THR A 258 8.07 12.91 -10.05
N CYS A 259 8.63 13.43 -11.15
CA CYS A 259 10.01 13.15 -11.51
C CYS A 259 10.96 14.02 -10.69
N THR A 260 11.48 13.47 -9.59
CA THR A 260 12.49 14.15 -8.77
C THR A 260 13.84 14.10 -9.49
N CYS A 261 14.36 15.24 -9.94
CA CYS A 261 15.65 15.32 -10.62
C CYS A 261 16.42 16.56 -10.12
N PHE A 262 17.70 16.41 -9.74
CA PHE A 262 18.56 17.49 -9.25
C PHE A 262 17.91 18.40 -8.17
N CYS A 263 17.24 17.79 -7.18
CA CYS A 263 16.53 18.48 -6.10
C CYS A 263 15.31 19.32 -6.51
N ALA A 264 14.93 19.35 -7.78
CA ALA A 264 13.69 19.97 -8.27
C ALA A 264 12.53 18.96 -8.29
N ASN A 265 11.29 19.48 -8.32
CA ASN A 265 10.04 18.69 -8.34
C ASN A 265 9.92 17.68 -7.18
N ARG A 266 10.19 18.16 -5.96
CA ARG A 266 10.01 17.36 -4.75
C ARG A 266 8.56 16.91 -4.59
N PRO A 267 8.33 15.71 -4.03
CA PRO A 267 7.00 15.13 -3.97
C PRO A 267 6.09 15.91 -3.02
N VAL A 268 4.84 16.06 -3.46
CA VAL A 268 3.75 16.68 -2.70
C VAL A 268 2.58 15.69 -2.66
N ALA A 269 1.98 15.50 -1.49
CA ALA A 269 0.74 14.76 -1.35
C ALA A 269 -0.40 15.71 -0.95
N TYR A 270 -1.59 15.46 -1.49
CA TYR A 270 -2.79 16.27 -1.31
C TYR A 270 -3.77 15.50 -0.43
N VAL A 271 -4.23 16.12 0.66
CA VAL A 271 -5.16 15.48 1.60
C VAL A 271 -6.52 16.13 1.45
N THR A 272 -7.51 15.33 1.07
CA THR A 272 -8.90 15.75 0.83
C THR A 272 -9.84 14.98 1.74
N GLU A 273 -10.92 15.64 2.17
CA GLU A 273 -12.01 14.98 2.89
C GLU A 273 -13.04 14.46 1.90
N THR A 274 -13.28 13.15 1.94
CA THR A 274 -14.07 12.44 0.94
C THR A 274 -15.54 12.87 0.92
N SER A 275 -16.12 13.20 2.08
CA SER A 275 -17.53 13.58 2.18
C SER A 275 -17.85 14.95 1.57
N THR A 276 -16.89 15.87 1.59
CA THR A 276 -17.04 17.27 1.17
C THR A 276 -16.26 17.61 -0.09
N ASP A 277 -15.37 16.71 -0.53
CA ASP A 277 -14.34 16.95 -1.57
C ASP A 277 -13.48 18.20 -1.26
N GLN A 278 -13.36 18.54 0.03
CA GLN A 278 -12.62 19.71 0.47
C GLN A 278 -11.15 19.36 0.66
N LEU A 279 -10.25 20.17 0.06
CA LEU A 279 -8.83 20.14 0.38
C LEU A 279 -8.61 20.57 1.84
N LEU A 280 -7.97 19.71 2.64
CA LEU A 280 -7.55 20.03 4.01
C LEU A 280 -6.19 20.71 4.01
N GLY A 281 -5.29 20.25 3.15
CA GLY A 281 -3.91 20.71 3.09
C GLY A 281 -3.02 19.82 2.22
N THR A 282 -1.73 20.13 2.23
CA THR A 282 -0.72 19.41 1.45
C THR A 282 0.50 19.07 2.30
N LEU A 283 1.12 17.93 1.98
CA LEU A 283 2.30 17.40 2.64
C LEU A 283 3.49 17.52 1.69
N HIS A 284 4.55 18.20 2.13
CA HIS A 284 5.72 18.48 1.32
C HIS A 284 6.96 17.89 1.97
N ASP A 285 7.77 17.21 1.17
CA ASP A 285 9.11 16.72 1.53
C ASP A 285 10.15 17.58 0.78
N PRO A 286 10.49 18.78 1.28
CA PRO A 286 11.49 19.64 0.64
C PRO A 286 12.88 18.99 0.68
N TYR A 287 13.74 19.38 -0.26
CA TYR A 287 15.15 19.00 -0.14
C TYR A 287 15.76 19.73 1.06
N ALA A 288 16.20 18.96 2.05
CA ALA A 288 17.05 19.42 3.13
C ALA A 288 18.32 18.57 3.12
N CYS A 289 19.49 19.24 3.06
CA CYS A 289 20.77 18.54 2.93
C CYS A 289 21.03 17.69 4.18
N CYS A 290 21.04 16.38 3.99
CA CYS A 290 21.24 15.39 5.04
C CYS A 290 20.20 15.45 6.17
N ASP A 291 19.05 16.12 6.02
CA ASP A 291 18.07 16.31 7.10
C ASP A 291 16.68 15.80 6.69
N LEU A 292 16.00 15.12 7.61
CA LEU A 292 14.63 14.68 7.43
C LEU A 292 13.70 15.84 7.75
N THR A 293 13.23 16.54 6.71
CA THR A 293 12.36 17.72 6.85
C THR A 293 11.04 17.51 6.13
N PHE A 294 9.94 17.87 6.80
CA PHE A 294 8.61 17.89 6.21
C PHE A 294 7.91 19.21 6.49
N LYS A 295 7.08 19.66 5.55
CA LYS A 295 6.23 20.84 5.71
C LYS A 295 4.78 20.45 5.46
N ILE A 296 3.92 20.85 6.38
CA ILE A 296 2.47 20.74 6.25
C ILE A 296 1.96 22.13 5.90
N LYS A 297 1.20 22.21 4.79
CA LYS A 297 0.49 23.42 4.41
C LYS A 297 -1.00 23.23 4.60
N ASP A 298 -1.68 24.27 5.05
CA ASP A 298 -3.14 24.29 5.09
C ASP A 298 -3.76 24.36 3.68
N ALA A 299 -5.10 24.34 3.61
CA ALA A 299 -5.86 24.46 2.37
C ALA A 299 -5.61 25.77 1.60
N ALA A 300 -5.16 26.83 2.29
CA ALA A 300 -4.81 28.11 1.69
C ALA A 300 -3.35 28.16 1.20
N GLY A 301 -2.55 27.13 1.49
CA GLY A 301 -1.15 27.01 1.09
C GLY A 301 -0.15 27.61 2.08
N ASN A 302 -0.59 28.02 3.28
CA ASN A 302 0.30 28.54 4.33
C ASN A 302 1.00 27.39 5.05
N ASP A 303 2.30 27.52 5.33
CA ASP A 303 3.03 26.58 6.18
C ASP A 303 2.44 26.67 7.61
N VAL A 304 1.94 25.55 8.16
CA VAL A 304 1.33 25.49 9.50
C VAL A 304 2.18 24.69 10.49
N ILE A 305 2.75 23.58 10.05
CA ILE A 305 3.60 22.73 10.88
C ILE A 305 4.82 22.31 10.07
N THR A 306 5.99 22.43 10.68
CA THR A 306 7.26 21.94 10.14
C THR A 306 7.74 20.77 11.00
N GLY A 307 8.04 19.64 10.37
CA GLY A 307 8.70 18.51 11.00
C GLY A 307 10.18 18.50 10.69
N VAL A 308 11.04 18.36 11.70
CA VAL A 308 12.50 18.30 11.56
C VAL A 308 13.06 17.14 12.36
N GLY A 309 13.86 16.27 11.72
CA GLY A 309 14.51 15.14 12.37
C GLY A 309 15.94 15.43 12.82
N GLY A 310 16.65 16.31 12.11
CA GLY A 310 18.08 16.51 12.28
C GLY A 310 18.89 15.56 11.41
N CYS A 311 20.16 15.91 11.19
CA CYS A 311 20.92 15.40 10.06
C CYS A 311 21.63 14.04 10.22
N CYS A 312 21.53 13.42 11.41
CA CYS A 312 22.32 12.25 11.78
C CYS A 312 21.50 11.19 12.52
N GLN A 313 20.28 10.91 12.08
CA GLN A 313 19.49 9.84 12.68
C GLN A 313 20.01 8.48 12.23
N TRP A 314 20.70 7.77 13.13
CA TRP A 314 21.28 6.46 12.87
C TRP A 314 20.27 5.43 12.35
N GLY A 315 19.01 5.53 12.81
CA GLY A 315 17.94 4.66 12.34
C GLY A 315 17.59 4.81 10.87
N MET A 316 17.85 5.97 10.25
CA MET A 316 17.66 6.16 8.80
C MET A 316 18.74 5.42 7.99
N CYS A 317 19.94 5.25 8.55
CA CYS A 317 21.08 4.58 7.92
C CYS A 317 21.18 3.09 8.30
N CYS A 318 20.47 2.66 9.34
CA CYS A 318 20.53 1.31 9.89
C CYS A 318 19.14 0.90 10.39
N PRO A 319 18.37 0.13 9.60
CA PRO A 319 17.02 -0.31 9.96
C PRO A 319 17.05 -1.52 10.90
N LEU A 320 17.84 -1.44 11.98
CA LEU A 320 17.99 -2.49 12.96
C LEU A 320 17.48 -2.03 14.33
N PRO A 321 16.79 -2.91 15.09
CA PRO A 321 16.35 -2.62 16.45
C PRO A 321 17.52 -2.69 17.44
N CYS A 322 18.58 -1.90 17.23
CA CYS A 322 19.79 -1.92 18.04
C CYS A 322 20.30 -0.51 18.37
N GLY A 323 20.72 -0.30 19.62
CA GLY A 323 21.37 0.92 20.08
C GLY A 323 20.64 2.21 19.62
N PRO A 324 21.36 3.25 19.15
CA PRO A 324 20.75 4.48 18.67
C PRO A 324 20.04 4.33 17.31
N CYS A 325 20.20 3.20 16.62
CA CYS A 325 19.55 2.94 15.35
C CYS A 325 18.06 2.65 15.55
N GLN A 326 17.66 2.11 16.70
CA GLN A 326 16.29 1.68 16.95
C GLN A 326 15.24 2.79 16.79
N HIS A 327 15.60 4.06 16.98
CA HIS A 327 14.65 5.17 17.07
C HIS A 327 14.93 6.24 16.01
N ILE A 328 13.85 6.71 15.39
CA ILE A 328 13.81 7.82 14.43
C ILE A 328 12.75 8.79 14.92
N GLY A 329 13.12 10.04 15.18
CA GLY A 329 12.24 11.03 15.81
C GLY A 329 12.11 12.30 14.98
N LEU A 330 10.90 12.67 14.57
CA LEU A 330 10.63 13.93 13.90
C LEU A 330 9.99 14.91 14.89
N GLN A 331 10.68 15.99 15.21
CA GLN A 331 10.13 17.06 16.05
C GLN A 331 9.19 17.93 15.22
N LEU A 332 7.97 18.16 15.72
CA LEU A 332 6.99 19.03 15.07
C LEU A 332 7.00 20.40 15.74
N SER A 333 7.12 21.44 14.93
CA SER A 333 7.08 22.83 15.36
C SER A 333 6.04 23.61 14.55
N ASP A 334 5.39 24.57 15.20
CA ASP A 334 4.52 25.53 14.52
C ASP A 334 5.35 26.43 13.59
N SER A 335 4.92 26.56 12.34
CA SER A 335 5.70 27.27 11.32
C SER A 335 5.76 28.79 11.51
N MET A 336 4.85 29.38 12.30
CA MET A 336 4.78 30.83 12.52
C MET A 336 5.72 31.30 13.63
N ASN A 337 5.76 30.58 14.75
CA ASN A 337 6.53 30.98 15.93
C ASN A 337 7.69 30.02 16.27
N ASN A 338 7.82 28.91 15.54
CA ASN A 338 8.82 27.86 15.73
C ASN A 338 8.76 27.16 17.11
N SER A 339 7.63 27.24 17.81
CA SER A 339 7.42 26.53 19.08
C SER A 339 7.19 25.05 18.82
N GLU A 340 7.72 24.21 19.70
CA GLU A 340 7.49 22.76 19.66
C GLU A 340 6.04 22.43 19.97
N VAL A 341 5.35 21.74 19.05
CA VAL A 341 3.91 21.41 19.20
C VAL A 341 3.64 19.91 19.29
N GLY A 342 4.59 19.05 18.90
CA GLY A 342 4.38 17.60 18.93
C GLY A 342 5.57 16.85 18.34
N LYS A 343 5.42 15.54 18.14
CA LYS A 343 6.49 14.71 17.56
C LYS A 343 5.95 13.46 16.88
N VAL A 344 6.72 12.93 15.94
CA VAL A 344 6.51 11.60 15.33
C VAL A 344 7.69 10.71 15.68
N ASP A 345 7.45 9.61 16.38
CA ASP A 345 8.49 8.66 16.80
C ASP A 345 8.28 7.32 16.09
N LYS A 346 9.25 6.87 15.29
CA LYS A 346 9.30 5.52 14.74
C LYS A 346 10.34 4.68 15.46
N TYR A 347 9.97 3.43 15.73
CA TYR A 347 10.88 2.45 16.31
C TYR A 347 11.00 1.23 15.40
N TRP A 348 12.23 0.85 15.06
CA TRP A 348 12.49 -0.42 14.39
C TRP A 348 12.26 -1.57 15.36
N MET A 349 11.59 -2.60 14.85
CA MET A 349 11.29 -3.87 15.50
C MET A 349 12.07 -4.99 14.82
N TRP A 350 12.19 -6.13 15.50
CA TRP A 350 12.85 -7.30 14.93
C TRP A 350 12.15 -7.83 13.67
N GLY A 351 10.84 -7.65 13.53
CA GLY A 351 10.11 -8.00 12.30
C GLY A 351 10.31 -7.03 11.15
N ASP A 352 10.86 -5.84 11.40
CA ASP A 352 11.24 -4.93 10.30
C ASP A 352 12.54 -5.42 9.65
N CYS A 353 13.45 -5.98 10.46
CA CYS A 353 14.69 -6.62 10.01
C CYS A 353 14.49 -8.05 9.48
N CYS A 354 13.71 -8.89 10.17
CA CYS A 354 13.34 -10.22 9.70
C CYS A 354 11.81 -10.42 9.77
N PRO A 355 11.07 -10.02 8.72
CA PRO A 355 9.61 -10.14 8.66
C PRO A 355 9.11 -11.59 8.72
N ILE A 356 9.97 -12.54 8.35
CA ILE A 356 9.68 -13.98 8.37
C ILE A 356 9.80 -14.54 9.79
N CYS A 357 10.73 -14.00 10.58
CA CYS A 357 11.06 -14.51 11.91
C CYS A 357 10.15 -13.95 13.01
N PHE A 358 9.65 -12.73 12.83
CA PHE A 358 8.94 -11.99 13.88
C PHE A 358 7.67 -11.34 13.34
N LYS A 359 6.60 -11.38 14.17
CA LYS A 359 5.29 -10.80 13.86
C LYS A 359 5.13 -9.34 14.31
N GLU A 360 6.08 -8.85 15.10
CA GLU A 360 6.13 -7.49 15.58
C GLU A 360 6.76 -6.62 14.52
N GLN A 361 6.06 -5.57 14.09
CA GLN A 361 6.50 -4.73 13.00
C GLN A 361 6.07 -3.28 13.23
N ASP A 362 6.85 -2.38 12.63
CA ASP A 362 6.63 -0.98 12.38
C ASP A 362 5.50 -0.36 13.20
N ASN A 363 5.88 0.16 14.37
CA ASN A 363 5.03 0.99 15.20
C ASN A 363 5.64 2.39 15.22
N TYR A 364 4.88 3.37 14.76
CA TYR A 364 5.21 4.75 15.01
C TYR A 364 4.07 5.49 15.69
N TRP A 365 4.46 6.42 16.54
CA TRP A 365 3.59 7.20 17.38
C TRP A 365 3.58 8.63 16.87
N ILE A 366 2.39 9.17 16.68
CA ILE A 366 2.19 10.59 16.38
C ILE A 366 1.63 11.20 17.64
N THR A 367 2.41 12.06 18.29
CA THR A 367 2.01 12.80 19.48
C THR A 367 1.65 14.21 19.05
N PHE A 368 0.36 14.56 19.18
CA PHE A 368 -0.16 15.84 18.73
C PHE A 368 0.20 17.01 19.64
N GLY A 369 0.62 16.73 20.89
CA GLY A 369 1.06 17.75 21.86
C GLY A 369 0.08 18.92 21.99
N GLU A 370 0.53 20.11 21.60
CA GLU A 370 -0.22 21.38 21.66
C GLU A 370 -1.05 21.68 20.39
N VAL A 371 -1.03 20.80 19.39
CA VAL A 371 -1.87 20.98 18.18
C VAL A 371 -3.33 20.83 18.57
N GLU A 372 -4.08 21.93 18.62
CA GLU A 372 -5.51 21.92 18.94
C GLU A 372 -6.39 21.64 17.71
N ASN A 373 -5.97 22.14 16.54
CA ASN A 373 -6.77 22.09 15.32
C ASN A 373 -6.92 20.64 14.80
N PRO A 374 -8.14 20.07 14.75
CA PRO A 374 -8.36 18.69 14.34
C PRO A 374 -7.96 18.42 12.88
N ARG A 375 -8.07 19.43 11.99
CA ARG A 375 -7.62 19.31 10.60
C ARG A 375 -6.11 19.15 10.51
N TRP A 376 -5.36 19.88 11.33
CA TRP A 376 -3.90 19.74 11.37
C TRP A 376 -3.48 18.40 11.96
N LYS A 377 -4.20 17.88 12.96
CA LYS A 377 -4.00 16.50 13.44
C LYS A 377 -4.27 15.47 12.34
N ALA A 378 -5.31 15.66 11.52
CA ALA A 378 -5.62 14.79 10.39
C ALA A 378 -4.50 14.83 9.33
N LEU A 379 -3.96 16.02 9.02
CA LEU A 379 -2.79 16.18 8.16
C LEU A 379 -1.55 15.49 8.74
N LEU A 380 -1.34 15.56 10.06
CA LEU A 380 -0.24 14.86 10.74
C LEU A 380 -0.39 13.34 10.68
N LEU A 381 -1.61 12.81 10.80
CA LEU A 381 -1.87 11.39 10.59
C LEU A 381 -1.48 10.95 9.17
N ALA A 382 -1.93 11.71 8.16
CA ALA A 382 -1.56 11.48 6.77
C ALA A 382 -0.04 11.62 6.55
N LEU A 383 0.62 12.59 7.22
CA LEU A 383 2.07 12.77 7.18
C LEU A 383 2.81 11.54 7.68
N GLY A 384 2.39 10.97 8.81
CA GLY A 384 3.04 9.78 9.35
C GLY A 384 3.01 8.60 8.38
N ILE A 385 1.89 8.39 7.67
CA ILE A 385 1.79 7.35 6.62
C ILE A 385 2.62 7.75 5.39
N PHE A 386 2.56 9.01 4.95
CA PHE A 386 3.39 9.52 3.85
C PHE A 386 4.90 9.32 4.11
N MET A 387 5.36 9.56 5.34
CA MET A 387 6.74 9.28 5.76
C MET A 387 7.10 7.81 5.59
N ASP A 388 6.20 6.91 5.97
CA ASP A 388 6.40 5.47 5.87
C ASP A 388 6.58 5.01 4.42
N PHE A 389 5.70 5.46 3.50
CA PHE A 389 5.85 5.25 2.06
C PHE A 389 7.22 5.71 1.52
N ARG A 390 7.68 6.87 1.99
CA ARG A 390 8.88 7.55 1.46
C ARG A 390 10.18 6.96 1.99
N TYR A 391 10.24 6.58 3.26
CA TYR A 391 11.52 6.29 3.92
C TYR A 391 11.61 4.90 4.53
N PHE A 392 10.48 4.27 4.83
CA PHE A 392 10.46 3.05 5.64
C PHE A 392 9.93 1.83 4.90
N THR A 393 9.50 1.97 3.64
CA THR A 393 9.19 0.82 2.79
C THR A 393 10.46 0.03 2.45
N GLN A 394 10.35 -1.30 2.38
CA GLN A 394 11.49 -2.19 2.09
C GLN A 394 12.23 -1.83 0.80
N ARG A 395 11.52 -1.29 -0.20
CA ARG A 395 12.11 -0.83 -1.48
C ARG A 395 13.09 0.31 -1.36
N ASN A 396 12.92 1.17 -0.35
CA ASN A 396 13.78 2.33 -0.13
C ASN A 396 14.92 2.01 0.86
N GLN A 397 14.93 0.80 1.43
CA GLN A 397 15.96 0.29 2.34
C GLN A 397 16.97 -0.65 1.66
N ALA A 398 16.72 -1.05 0.41
CA ALA A 398 17.56 -1.93 -0.41
C ALA A 398 18.40 -1.13 -1.41
#